data_AF-D9TQ10-F1
#
_entry.id   AF-D9TQ10-F1
#
_cell.length_a   1.000
_cell.length_b   1.000
_cell.length_c   1.000
_cell.angle_alpha   90.00
_cell.angle_beta   90.00
_cell.angle_gamma   90.00
#
_symmetry.space_group_name_H-M   'P 1'
#
loop_
_entity.id
_entity.type
_entity.pdbx_description
1 polymer ?
#
loop_
_entity_poly.entity_id
_entity_poly.type
_entity_poly.pdbx_seq_one_letter_code
_entity_poly.pdbx_strand_id
1 'polypeptide(L)'
;MEKLFQYIPGFRSNVKWKKIIASIYYVIALLMLFSSLSVGLVFHAGPFFIFSIIDLIMHKKSTKPLFKVLLPLAMSLVIMVIGFANTPQTNTIKQYN
;
A
#
# COMPACT_ATOMS: atom_id res chain seq x y z
N MET A 1 -17.65 11.05 -11.18
CA MET A 1 -16.21 10.73 -11.15
C MET A 1 -15.60 10.70 -9.73
N GLU A 2 -16.07 11.52 -8.78
CA GLU A 2 -15.44 11.62 -7.43
C GLU A 2 -15.45 10.34 -6.58
N LYS A 3 -16.42 9.44 -6.79
CA LYS A 3 -16.59 8.23 -5.96
C LYS A 3 -15.44 7.23 -6.09
N LEU A 4 -14.76 7.15 -7.24
CA LEU A 4 -13.65 6.20 -7.45
C LEU A 4 -12.43 6.56 -6.61
N PHE A 5 -12.11 7.86 -6.50
CA PHE A 5 -10.97 8.34 -5.72
C PHE A 5 -11.16 8.10 -4.22
N GLN A 6 -12.38 7.89 -3.73
CA GLN A 6 -12.64 7.60 -2.32
C GLN A 6 -12.13 6.22 -1.88
N TYR A 7 -11.82 5.32 -2.82
CA TYR A 7 -11.23 4.02 -2.50
C TYR A 7 -9.71 4.07 -2.34
N ILE A 8 -9.06 5.09 -2.94
CA ILE A 8 -7.60 5.24 -2.92
C ILE A 8 -7.18 5.88 -1.59
N PRO A 9 -6.33 5.22 -0.78
CA PRO A 9 -5.77 5.80 0.41
C PRO A 9 -5.09 7.14 0.11
N GLY A 10 -5.33 8.16 0.93
CA GLY A 10 -4.88 9.53 0.71
C GLY A 10 -5.85 10.43 -0.07
N PHE A 11 -6.75 9.86 -0.87
CA PHE A 11 -7.80 10.61 -1.60
C PHE A 11 -9.16 10.58 -0.89
N ARG A 12 -9.33 9.71 0.10
CA ARG A 12 -10.59 9.46 0.83
C ARG A 12 -11.25 10.70 1.43
N SER A 13 -10.47 11.66 1.93
CA SER A 13 -11.00 12.81 2.67
C SER A 13 -11.36 14.02 1.81
N ASN A 14 -11.24 13.93 0.48
CA ASN A 14 -11.45 15.04 -0.48
C ASN A 14 -10.64 16.33 -0.20
N VAL A 15 -9.62 16.28 0.66
CA VAL A 15 -8.79 17.45 1.02
C VAL A 15 -7.70 17.63 -0.03
N LYS A 16 -7.65 18.82 -0.67
CA LYS A 16 -6.73 19.11 -1.79
C LYS A 16 -5.26 18.81 -1.49
N TRP A 17 -4.73 19.30 -0.37
CA TRP A 17 -3.33 19.06 0.03
C TRP A 17 -3.01 17.58 0.24
N LYS A 18 -3.93 16.81 0.85
CA LYS A 18 -3.75 15.37 1.04
C LYS A 18 -3.73 14.62 -0.30
N LYS A 19 -4.55 15.05 -1.27
CA LYS A 19 -4.53 14.50 -2.64
C LYS A 19 -3.21 14.79 -3.36
N ILE A 20 -2.66 15.99 -3.22
CA ILE A 20 -1.37 16.35 -3.83
C ILE A 20 -0.27 15.44 -3.27
N ILE A 21 -0.18 15.31 -1.95
CA ILE A 21 0.81 14.45 -1.29
C ILE A 21 0.64 12.98 -1.71
N ALA A 22 -0.60 12.49 -1.71
CA ALA A 22 -0.91 11.13 -2.15
C ALA A 22 -0.54 10.91 -3.63
N SER A 23 -0.81 11.89 -4.50
CA SER A 23 -0.45 11.83 -5.91
C SER A 23 1.06 11.73 -6.09
N ILE A 24 1.84 12.56 -5.39
CA ILE A 24 3.31 12.49 -5.43
C ILE A 24 3.79 11.11 -4.97
N TYR A 25 3.23 10.60 -3.87
CA TYR A 25 3.56 9.26 -3.38
C TYR A 25 3.29 8.17 -4.43
N TYR A 26 2.11 8.13 -5.05
CA TYR A 26 1.80 7.11 -6.05
C TYR A 26 2.62 7.27 -7.33
N VAL A 27 3.01 8.48 -7.71
CA VAL A 27 3.98 8.69 -8.82
C VAL A 27 5.33 8.09 -8.45
N ILE A 28 5.85 8.33 -7.24
CA ILE A 28 7.11 7.74 -6.78
C ILE A 28 6.99 6.21 -6.72
N ALA A 29 5.91 5.67 -6.17
CA ALA A 29 5.67 4.23 -6.12
C ALA A 29 5.59 3.62 -7.54
N LEU A 30 5.01 4.34 -8.50
CA LEU A 30 5.00 3.97 -9.92
C LEU A 30 6.41 3.95 -10.51
N LEU A 31 7.22 4.96 -10.20
CA LEU A 31 8.62 5.00 -10.63
C LEU A 31 9.45 3.85 -10.05
N MET A 32 9.15 3.41 -8.82
CA MET A 32 9.83 2.28 -8.19
C MET A 32 9.65 0.95 -8.94
N LEU A 33 8.57 0.80 -9.72
CA LEU A 33 8.38 -0.39 -10.57
C LEU A 33 9.47 -0.53 -11.64
N PHE A 34 10.07 0.57 -12.10
CA PHE A 34 11.19 0.53 -13.05
C PHE A 34 12.50 0.08 -12.40
N SER A 35 12.65 0.26 -11.08
CA SER A 35 13.83 -0.22 -10.35
C SER A 35 13.70 -1.70 -10.02
N SER A 36 12.57 -2.11 -9.44
CA SER A 36 12.28 -3.49 -9.12
C SER A 36 10.78 -3.67 -9.01
N LEU A 37 10.23 -4.64 -9.75
CA LEU A 37 8.82 -5.00 -9.66
C LEU A 37 8.42 -5.31 -8.21
N SER A 38 9.24 -6.08 -7.51
CA SER A 38 9.05 -6.46 -6.11
C SER A 38 8.93 -5.25 -5.19
N VAL A 39 9.87 -4.30 -5.28
CA VAL A 39 9.87 -3.08 -4.47
C VAL A 39 8.67 -2.20 -4.83
N GLY A 40 8.40 -1.98 -6.12
CA GLY A 40 7.26 -1.16 -6.56
C GLY A 40 5.90 -1.72 -6.11
N LEU A 41 5.73 -3.05 -6.09
CA LEU A 41 4.51 -3.70 -5.58
C LEU A 41 4.32 -3.47 -4.07
N VAL A 42 5.38 -3.60 -3.27
CA VAL A 42 5.33 -3.33 -1.82
C VAL A 42 4.97 -1.87 -1.56
N PHE A 43 5.57 -0.93 -2.28
CA PHE A 43 5.26 0.50 -2.14
C PHE A 43 3.82 0.84 -2.55
N HIS A 44 3.26 0.20 -3.60
CA HIS A 44 1.85 0.40 -3.95
C HIS A 44 0.89 -0.16 -2.90
N ALA A 45 1.21 -1.33 -2.33
CA ALA A 45 0.35 -1.97 -1.34
C ALA A 45 0.44 -1.32 0.04
N GLY A 46 1.57 -0.66 0.37
CA GLY A 46 1.85 -0.07 1.69
C GLY A 46 0.73 0.82 2.25
N PRO A 47 0.26 1.85 1.52
CA PRO A 47 -0.83 2.70 2.00
C PRO A 47 -2.11 1.89 2.25
N PHE A 48 -2.47 0.97 1.35
CA PHE A 48 -3.67 0.14 1.55
C PHE A 48 -3.55 -0.72 2.80
N PHE A 49 -2.37 -1.30 3.06
CA PHE A 49 -2.13 -2.08 4.26
C PHE A 49 -2.24 -1.24 5.54
N ILE A 50 -1.50 -0.12 5.61
CA ILE A 50 -1.49 0.78 6.78
C ILE A 50 -2.89 1.33 7.07
N PHE A 51 -3.57 1.88 6.06
CA PHE A 51 -4.90 2.44 6.25
C PHE A 51 -5.94 1.37 6.58
N SER A 52 -5.79 0.13 6.08
CA SER A 52 -6.70 -0.96 6.45
C SER A 52 -6.49 -1.43 7.89
N ILE A 53 -5.24 -1.44 8.39
CA ILE A 53 -4.96 -1.69 9.81
C ILE A 53 -5.59 -0.60 10.68
N ILE A 54 -5.40 0.67 10.32
CA ILE A 54 -6.01 1.79 11.04
C ILE A 54 -7.54 1.66 11.06
N ASP A 55 -8.15 1.37 9.90
CA ASP A 55 -9.60 1.15 9.79
C ASP A 55 -10.06 -0.05 10.65
N LEU A 56 -9.26 -1.12 10.75
CA LEU A 56 -9.56 -2.31 11.56
C LEU A 56 -9.50 -2.00 13.06
N ILE A 57 -8.46 -1.29 13.52
CA ILE A 57 -8.31 -0.87 14.92
C ILE A 57 -9.45 0.09 15.30
N MET A 58 -9.81 1.01 14.39
CA MET A 58 -10.89 1.98 14.60
C MET A 58 -12.28 1.41 14.32
N HIS A 59 -12.40 0.16 13.85
CA HIS A 59 -13.67 -0.45 13.46
C HIS A 59 -14.69 -0.43 14.59
N LYS A 60 -14.28 -0.57 15.85
CA LYS A 60 -15.20 -0.51 17.01
C LYS A 60 -15.98 0.81 17.09
N LYS A 61 -15.49 1.90 16.47
CA LYS A 61 -16.17 3.21 16.40
C LYS A 61 -16.95 3.43 15.09
N SER A 62 -16.93 2.48 14.15
CA SER A 62 -17.48 2.67 12.80
C SER A 62 -18.57 1.65 12.49
N THR A 63 -19.68 2.10 11.90
CA THR A 63 -20.79 1.25 11.40
C THR A 63 -20.47 0.55 10.07
N LYS A 64 -19.22 0.64 9.59
CA LYS A 64 -18.82 0.01 8.34
C LYS A 64 -18.85 -1.52 8.51
N PRO A 65 -19.36 -2.27 7.51
CA PRO A 65 -19.32 -3.72 7.55
C PRO A 65 -17.88 -4.22 7.52
N LEU A 66 -17.55 -5.19 8.38
CA LEU A 66 -16.21 -5.75 8.56
C LEU A 66 -15.56 -6.18 7.23
N PHE A 67 -16.34 -6.75 6.32
CA PHE A 67 -15.87 -7.18 5.00
C PHE A 67 -15.26 -6.03 4.17
N LYS A 68 -15.77 -4.79 4.29
CA LYS A 68 -15.22 -3.62 3.57
C LYS A 68 -13.85 -3.19 4.10
N VAL A 69 -13.50 -3.58 5.32
CA VAL A 69 -12.18 -3.32 5.94
C VAL A 69 -11.24 -4.48 5.67
N LEU A 70 -11.73 -5.72 5.77
CA LEU A 70 -10.93 -6.92 5.56
C LEU A 70 -10.48 -7.10 4.10
N LEU A 71 -11.31 -6.74 3.13
CA LEU A 71 -11.00 -6.89 1.71
C LEU A 71 -9.72 -6.14 1.27
N PRO A 72 -9.58 -4.82 1.50
CA PRO A 72 -8.34 -4.10 1.15
C PRO A 72 -7.14 -4.57 1.99
N LEU A 73 -7.35 -5.03 3.23
CA LEU A 73 -6.30 -5.62 4.05
C LEU A 73 -5.76 -6.91 3.42
N ALA A 74 -6.64 -7.84 3.05
CA ALA A 74 -6.26 -9.11 2.44
C ALA A 74 -5.55 -8.89 1.09
N MET A 75 -6.10 -8.02 0.24
CA MET A 75 -5.51 -7.70 -1.07
C MET A 75 -4.11 -7.08 -0.93
N SER A 76 -3.96 -6.08 -0.05
CA SER A 76 -2.66 -5.45 0.17
C SER A 76 -1.64 -6.41 0.78
N LEU A 77 -2.07 -7.28 1.71
CA LEU A 77 -1.21 -8.31 2.29
C LEU A 77 -0.71 -9.30 1.23
N VAL A 78 -1.60 -9.80 0.35
CA VAL A 78 -1.20 -10.72 -0.74
C VAL A 78 -0.17 -10.05 -1.65
N ILE A 79 -0.39 -8.80 -2.05
CA ILE A 79 0.55 -8.06 -2.91
C ILE A 79 1.90 -7.86 -2.19
N MET A 80 1.89 -7.50 -0.92
CA MET A 80 3.12 -7.35 -0.13
C MET A 80 3.88 -8.66 0.00
N VAL A 81 3.19 -9.78 0.27
CA VAL A 81 3.82 -11.11 0.36
C VAL A 81 4.46 -11.49 -0.96
N ILE A 82 3.79 -11.28 -2.09
CA ILE A 82 4.36 -11.52 -3.43
C ILE A 82 5.58 -10.63 -3.64
N GLY A 83 5.48 -9.34 -3.29
CA GLY A 83 6.60 -8.42 -3.39
C GLY A 83 7.82 -8.88 -2.60
N PHE A 84 7.65 -9.17 -1.29
CA PHE A 84 8.73 -9.64 -0.44
C PHE A 84 9.31 -10.99 -0.87
N ALA A 85 8.46 -11.95 -1.27
CA ALA A 85 8.90 -13.26 -1.75
C ALA A 85 9.81 -13.16 -2.99
N ASN A 86 9.63 -12.12 -3.80
CA ASN A 86 10.43 -11.86 -5.01
C ASN A 86 11.52 -10.80 -4.80
N THR A 87 11.78 -10.35 -3.57
CA THR A 87 12.92 -9.47 -3.31
C THR A 87 14.23 -10.27 -3.43
N PRO A 88 15.23 -9.79 -4.20
CA PRO A 88 16.50 -10.48 -4.31
C PRO A 88 17.16 -10.61 -2.93
N GLN A 89 17.42 -11.84 -2.50
CA GLN A 89 18.20 -12.08 -1.30
C GLN A 89 19.66 -11.75 -1.62
N THR A 90 20.18 -10.66 -1.06
CA THR A 90 21.60 -10.35 -1.10
C THR A 90 22.34 -11.39 -0.25
N ASN A 91 22.75 -12.49 -0.88
CA ASN A 91 23.73 -13.40 -0.30
C ASN A 91 25.05 -12.62 -0.19
N THR A 92 25.31 -12.07 0.99
CA THR A 92 26.65 -11.59 1.35
C THR A 92 27.57 -12.80 1.38
N ILE A 93 28.17 -13.11 0.22
CA ILE A 93 29.31 -14.01 0.17
C ILE A 93 30.34 -13.36 1.08
N LYS A 94 30.56 -13.96 2.26
CA LYS A 94 31.73 -13.69 3.09
C LYS A 94 32.95 -14.00 2.22
N GLN A 95 33.43 -13.00 1.49
CA GLN A 95 34.73 -13.06 0.83
C GLN A 95 35.79 -12.94 1.92
N TYR A 96 36.07 -14.06 2.59
CA TYR A 96 37.40 -14.35 3.09
C TYR A 96 38.11 -15.10 1.98
N ASN A 97 39.02 -14.42 1.28
CA ASN A 97 40.24 -14.95 0.67
C ASN A 97 41.17 -13.77 0.40
#